data_AF-A0A562U0G0-F1
#
_entry.id   AF-A0A562U0G0-F1
#
_cell.length_a   1.000
_cell.length_b   1.000
_cell.length_c   1.000
_cell.angle_alpha   90.00
_cell.angle_beta   90.00
_cell.angle_gamma   90.00
#
_symmetry.space_group_name_H-M   'P 1'
#
loop_
_entity.id
_entity.type
_entity.pdbx_description
1 polymer ?
#
loop_
_entity_poly.entity_id
_entity_poly.type
_entity_poly.pdbx_seq_one_letter_code
_entity_poly.pdbx_strand_id
1 'polypeptide(L)'
;MSKKITTTSGIEIKEVYCTPSAMNELPGEFPFTRGIQKDMYRGRPWTMRQYAGFSTAEESNKRYHYLLSQGTMGLSVAFDLPTQIGYDSDHELAEGEVGKVGVAIDSLKDIEILFDGIELKNITTSMTINATAPILLAMYIALAKKQGADLKQISGTIQNDILKEYAARGTYIYPPEASMRLITDVFEYCSKEVPKWNTISISGYHIREAGSTAVQELAFTLANGKTYLKAALDKGLDINVFAKRLSFFFNCHNNFFEEIAKFRAARRMWAHITKGLGATDTGAQKLRFHTQTGGSTLTAQQPMNNIVRVSNQALAAVLGGTQSLHTNGYDEAISLPTEAAAKIALRTQQIIAFESGATDTVDPLAGSYFIEALTNELEIAAQHYIDKIDAMGGSVKAIEQDYMQQEIAASAYQYQNEIENGERILVGVNKFAEPEAPLQNVFRVDDSIRKKQTEKIALVKSSRDNDAVKQSLAKLRTNALEKQNLMPFILDSVEKYATLGEIADTLRSVFGEY
;
A
#
# COMPACT_ATOMS: atom_id res chain seq x y z
N MET A 1 6.20 -36.88 -22.85
CA MET A 1 5.96 -35.43 -23.05
C MET A 1 6.89 -34.70 -22.10
N SER A 2 7.63 -33.68 -22.56
CA SER A 2 8.44 -32.86 -21.66
C SER A 2 7.54 -32.20 -20.61
N LYS A 3 8.02 -32.13 -19.34
CA LYS A 3 7.29 -31.44 -18.27
C LYS A 3 7.20 -29.96 -18.66
N LYS A 4 5.98 -29.45 -18.85
CA LYS A 4 5.75 -28.02 -19.10
C LYS A 4 6.21 -27.21 -17.89
N ILE A 5 6.97 -26.14 -18.13
CA ILE A 5 7.34 -25.18 -17.10
C ILE A 5 6.39 -24.00 -17.21
N THR A 6 5.76 -23.61 -16.11
CA THR A 6 4.83 -22.49 -16.07
C THR A 6 5.23 -21.47 -15.01
N THR A 7 4.81 -20.22 -15.19
CA THR A 7 4.89 -19.20 -14.14
C THR A 7 3.88 -19.48 -13.02
N THR A 8 3.88 -18.66 -11.96
CA THR A 8 2.88 -18.77 -10.89
C THR A 8 1.47 -18.41 -11.35
N SER A 9 1.33 -17.73 -12.49
CA SER A 9 0.05 -17.43 -13.13
C SER A 9 -0.35 -18.44 -14.22
N GLY A 10 0.35 -19.57 -14.32
CA GLY A 10 0.04 -20.62 -15.31
C GLY A 10 0.48 -20.33 -16.75
N ILE A 11 1.26 -19.26 -16.98
CA ILE A 11 1.79 -18.94 -18.32
C ILE A 11 2.92 -19.92 -18.65
N GLU A 12 2.81 -20.63 -19.79
CA GLU A 12 3.83 -21.57 -20.25
C GLU A 12 5.12 -20.83 -20.64
N ILE A 13 6.24 -21.25 -20.06
CA ILE A 13 7.57 -20.74 -20.37
C ILE A 13 8.20 -21.68 -21.39
N LYS A 14 8.51 -21.14 -22.58
CA LYS A 14 9.26 -21.88 -23.61
C LYS A 14 10.68 -22.12 -23.15
N GLU A 15 11.28 -23.22 -23.60
CA GLU A 15 12.68 -23.52 -23.34
C GLU A 15 13.62 -22.40 -23.81
N VAL A 16 13.32 -21.81 -24.96
CA VAL A 16 14.02 -20.63 -25.49
C VAL A 16 13.04 -19.74 -26.26
N TYR A 17 13.27 -18.43 -26.18
CA TYR A 17 12.57 -17.41 -26.96
C TYR A 17 13.54 -16.88 -28.02
N CYS A 18 13.14 -16.86 -29.30
CA CYS A 18 14.02 -16.47 -30.41
C CYS A 18 13.45 -15.35 -31.29
N THR A 19 12.23 -14.89 -31.00
CA THR A 19 11.55 -13.88 -31.81
C THR A 19 11.70 -12.50 -31.15
N PRO A 20 12.27 -11.51 -31.84
CA PRO A 20 12.36 -10.15 -31.31
C PRO A 20 10.97 -9.48 -31.27
N SER A 21 10.74 -8.65 -30.26
CA SER A 21 9.60 -7.71 -30.23
C SER A 21 10.02 -6.38 -30.85
N ALA A 22 9.12 -5.70 -31.56
CA ALA A 22 9.40 -4.37 -32.08
C ALA A 22 9.58 -3.37 -30.92
N MET A 23 10.75 -2.75 -30.80
CA MET A 23 11.09 -1.83 -29.71
C MET A 23 11.04 -0.36 -30.14
N ASN A 24 9.84 0.19 -30.23
CA ASN A 24 9.64 1.60 -30.59
C ASN A 24 9.40 2.51 -29.36
N GLU A 25 9.21 1.92 -28.18
CA GLU A 25 8.89 2.67 -26.97
C GLU A 25 10.14 3.20 -26.27
N LEU A 26 10.06 4.43 -25.77
CA LEU A 26 11.11 5.09 -24.99
C LEU A 26 10.65 5.32 -23.54
N PRO A 27 11.57 5.28 -22.56
CA PRO A 27 11.23 5.59 -21.18
C PRO A 27 10.80 7.05 -21.02
N GLY A 28 9.81 7.29 -20.16
CA GLY A 28 9.23 8.61 -19.96
C GLY A 28 8.20 9.03 -21.02
N GLU A 29 7.96 8.20 -22.03
CA GLU A 29 6.97 8.42 -23.10
C GLU A 29 5.84 7.39 -23.01
N PHE A 30 4.66 7.74 -23.52
CA PHE A 30 3.52 6.82 -23.58
C PHE A 30 3.88 5.57 -24.40
N PRO A 31 3.57 4.34 -23.95
CA PRO A 31 2.72 3.98 -22.80
C PRO A 31 3.50 3.66 -21.51
N PHE A 32 4.72 4.17 -21.37
CA PHE A 32 5.57 4.11 -20.17
C PHE A 32 6.01 2.70 -19.73
N THR A 33 5.91 1.69 -20.61
CA THR A 33 6.36 0.31 -20.33
C THR A 33 7.77 0.28 -19.77
N ARG A 34 8.67 1.09 -20.36
CA ARG A 34 10.10 1.17 -20.02
C ARG A 34 10.41 2.09 -18.83
N GLY A 35 9.40 2.64 -18.18
CA GLY A 35 9.55 3.56 -17.05
C GLY A 35 8.86 4.90 -17.27
N ILE A 36 8.47 5.56 -16.17
CA ILE A 36 7.68 6.80 -16.17
C ILE A 36 8.52 8.09 -16.30
N GLN A 37 9.84 7.95 -16.25
CA GLN A 37 10.84 9.03 -16.39
C GLN A 37 11.87 8.60 -17.43
N LYS A 38 12.47 9.57 -18.11
CA LYS A 38 13.45 9.32 -19.19
C LYS A 38 14.76 8.72 -18.66
N ASP A 39 15.19 9.18 -17.50
CA ASP A 39 16.46 8.86 -16.85
C ASP A 39 16.31 7.87 -15.68
N MET A 40 15.09 7.70 -15.14
CA MET A 40 14.78 6.82 -14.02
C MET A 40 15.86 6.94 -12.92
N TYR A 41 16.53 5.83 -12.58
CA TYR A 41 17.49 5.79 -11.49
C TYR A 41 18.82 6.46 -11.77
N ARG A 42 19.13 6.79 -13.03
CA ARG A 42 20.29 7.62 -13.37
C ARG A 42 20.13 9.05 -12.86
N GLY A 43 18.88 9.52 -12.78
CA GLY A 43 18.57 10.81 -12.18
C GLY A 43 18.49 10.70 -10.66
N ARG A 44 17.62 9.82 -10.16
CA ARG A 44 17.48 9.56 -8.72
C ARG A 44 17.05 8.12 -8.45
N PRO A 45 17.69 7.40 -7.51
CA PRO A 45 17.20 6.11 -7.05
C PRO A 45 15.76 6.15 -6.53
N TRP A 46 15.13 4.99 -6.44
CA TRP A 46 13.83 4.85 -5.78
C TRP A 46 13.91 5.31 -4.32
N THR A 47 12.77 5.72 -3.75
CA THR A 47 12.73 6.00 -2.30
C THR A 47 12.85 4.69 -1.53
N MET A 48 13.97 4.51 -0.82
CA MET A 48 14.13 3.47 0.19
C MET A 48 13.23 3.81 1.37
N ARG A 49 12.10 3.09 1.48
CA ARG A 49 11.03 3.39 2.43
C ARG A 49 10.76 2.17 3.29
N GLN A 50 11.36 2.13 4.47
CA GLN A 50 11.09 1.07 5.43
C GLN A 50 9.78 1.35 6.18
N TYR A 51 9.00 0.30 6.33
CA TYR A 51 7.75 0.26 7.07
C TYR A 51 8.10 0.19 8.55
N ALA A 52 7.56 1.11 9.33
CA ALA A 52 7.87 1.22 10.75
C ALA A 52 6.67 1.80 11.50
N GLY A 53 6.65 1.53 12.79
CA GLY A 53 5.55 1.91 13.68
C GLY A 53 5.02 0.67 14.37
N PHE A 54 5.17 0.61 15.68
CA PHE A 54 4.61 -0.41 16.55
C PHE A 54 4.57 0.14 17.97
N SER A 55 3.75 -0.46 18.83
CA SER A 55 3.60 -0.02 20.21
C SER A 55 3.08 1.42 20.30
N THR A 56 3.76 2.31 21.02
CA THR A 56 3.31 3.69 21.25
C THR A 56 3.89 4.67 20.23
N ALA A 57 3.27 5.86 20.17
CA ALA A 57 3.76 6.97 19.35
C ALA A 57 5.19 7.37 19.70
N GLU A 58 5.58 7.34 20.97
CA GLU A 58 6.93 7.66 21.44
C GLU A 58 7.98 6.66 20.95
N GLU A 59 7.68 5.35 21.02
CA GLU A 59 8.60 4.32 20.54
C GLU A 59 8.73 4.34 19.02
N SER A 60 7.61 4.53 18.33
CA SER A 60 7.59 4.72 16.88
C SER A 60 8.36 5.97 16.44
N ASN A 61 8.25 7.08 17.17
CA ASN A 61 9.02 8.30 16.91
C ASN A 61 10.53 8.07 17.06
N LYS A 62 10.98 7.42 18.14
CA LYS A 62 12.40 7.04 18.33
C LYS A 62 12.89 6.20 17.16
N ARG A 63 12.07 5.27 16.69
CA ARG A 63 12.37 4.43 15.52
C ARG A 63 12.48 5.24 14.24
N TYR A 64 11.63 6.24 14.03
CA TYR A 64 11.71 7.13 12.88
C TYR A 64 13.02 7.92 12.86
N HIS A 65 13.41 8.54 13.98
CA HIS A 65 14.70 9.22 14.09
C HIS A 65 15.88 8.28 13.82
N TYR A 66 15.84 7.05 14.34
CA TYR A 66 16.84 6.04 14.02
C TYR A 66 16.88 5.73 12.51
N LEU A 67 15.75 5.41 11.89
CA LEU A 67 15.69 5.06 10.46
C LEU A 67 16.16 6.21 9.56
N LEU A 68 15.81 7.45 9.90
CA LEU A 68 16.29 8.65 9.20
C LEU A 68 17.82 8.78 9.35
N SER A 69 18.37 8.56 10.55
CA SER A 69 19.82 8.55 10.76
C SER A 69 20.56 7.46 9.97
N GLN A 70 19.87 6.38 9.60
CA GLN A 70 20.44 5.27 8.81
C GLN A 70 20.32 5.48 7.29
N GLY A 71 19.77 6.62 6.83
CA GLY A 71 19.68 6.98 5.41
C GLY A 71 18.34 6.65 4.74
N THR A 72 17.28 6.40 5.52
CA THR A 72 15.92 6.29 4.97
C THR A 72 15.49 7.64 4.38
N MET A 73 14.87 7.63 3.18
CA MET A 73 14.50 8.85 2.46
C MET A 73 13.03 9.30 2.65
N GLY A 74 12.25 8.54 3.43
CA GLY A 74 10.86 8.84 3.76
C GLY A 74 10.29 7.87 4.78
N LEU A 75 9.31 8.32 5.57
CA LEU A 75 8.70 7.50 6.62
C LEU A 75 7.51 6.70 6.08
N SER A 76 7.28 5.51 6.60
CA SER A 76 6.05 4.77 6.33
C SER A 76 5.49 4.28 7.64
N VAL A 77 4.29 4.74 7.98
CA VAL A 77 3.63 4.50 9.26
C VAL A 77 2.73 3.27 9.15
N ALA A 78 2.94 2.33 10.06
CA ALA A 78 2.04 1.21 10.33
C ALA A 78 1.17 1.51 11.54
N PHE A 79 -0.14 1.34 11.42
CA PHE A 79 -1.09 1.59 12.51
C PHE A 79 -1.62 0.28 13.08
N ASP A 80 -1.98 0.26 14.36
CA ASP A 80 -2.58 -0.91 14.96
C ASP A 80 -3.99 -1.21 14.40
N LEU A 81 -4.54 -2.37 14.73
CA LEU A 81 -5.84 -2.78 14.20
C LEU A 81 -6.97 -1.83 14.64
N PRO A 82 -7.10 -1.42 15.93
CA PRO A 82 -8.13 -0.48 16.37
C PRO A 82 -8.13 0.84 15.58
N THR A 83 -6.95 1.45 15.38
CA THR A 83 -6.81 2.68 14.57
C THR A 83 -7.29 2.46 13.13
N GLN A 84 -7.02 1.28 12.55
CA GLN A 84 -7.42 0.95 11.18
C GLN A 84 -8.94 0.79 11.01
N ILE A 85 -9.62 0.24 12.01
CA ILE A 85 -11.06 -0.03 11.99
C ILE A 85 -11.88 0.98 12.81
N GLY A 86 -11.29 2.13 13.18
CA GLY A 86 -12.04 3.26 13.70
C GLY A 86 -12.43 3.15 15.17
N TYR A 87 -11.69 2.40 15.99
CA TYR A 87 -11.93 2.32 17.43
C TYR A 87 -10.80 3.01 18.19
N ASP A 88 -11.18 3.76 19.23
CA ASP A 88 -10.24 4.25 20.23
C ASP A 88 -9.72 3.08 21.07
N SER A 89 -8.52 3.24 21.64
CA SER A 89 -7.82 2.22 22.44
C SER A 89 -8.55 1.83 23.73
N ASP A 90 -9.48 2.67 24.21
CA ASP A 90 -10.34 2.38 25.36
C ASP A 90 -11.65 1.65 24.99
N HIS A 91 -11.91 1.42 23.70
CA HIS A 91 -13.06 0.65 23.23
C HIS A 91 -12.94 -0.84 23.60
N GLU A 92 -14.08 -1.51 23.81
CA GLU A 92 -14.12 -2.93 24.20
C GLU A 92 -13.51 -3.83 23.10
N LEU A 93 -13.86 -3.58 21.83
CA LEU A 93 -13.30 -4.32 20.68
C LEU A 93 -11.82 -4.05 20.40
N ALA A 94 -11.20 -3.06 21.06
CA ALA A 94 -9.76 -2.81 20.95
C ALA A 94 -8.93 -3.69 21.91
N GLU A 95 -9.59 -4.42 22.82
CA GLU A 95 -8.91 -5.27 23.79
C GLU A 95 -7.97 -6.26 23.14
N GLY A 96 -6.72 -6.24 23.59
CA GLY A 96 -5.69 -7.15 23.09
C GLY A 96 -5.19 -6.80 21.69
N GLU A 97 -5.55 -5.67 21.07
CA GLU A 97 -5.03 -5.30 19.74
C GLU A 97 -4.27 -3.96 19.72
N VAL A 98 -4.40 -3.17 20.80
CA VAL A 98 -3.74 -1.85 20.91
C VAL A 98 -2.22 -1.98 20.82
N GLY A 99 -1.63 -1.28 19.84
CA GLY A 99 -0.19 -1.22 19.63
C GLY A 99 0.47 -2.50 19.10
N LYS A 100 -0.28 -3.59 18.84
CA LYS A 100 0.29 -4.91 18.53
C LYS A 100 0.94 -4.99 17.15
N VAL A 101 0.23 -4.53 16.13
CA VAL A 101 0.63 -4.64 14.72
C VAL A 101 1.00 -3.30 14.09
N GLY A 102 1.02 -2.24 14.90
CA GLY A 102 1.34 -0.89 14.48
C GLY A 102 1.22 0.09 15.64
N VAL A 103 1.40 1.38 15.35
CA VAL A 103 1.23 2.43 16.37
C VAL A 103 -0.25 2.68 16.68
N ALA A 104 -0.58 2.83 17.96
CA ALA A 104 -1.91 3.24 18.41
C ALA A 104 -2.09 4.76 18.26
N ILE A 105 -3.14 5.20 17.56
CA ILE A 105 -3.48 6.61 17.35
C ILE A 105 -4.97 6.82 17.60
N ASP A 106 -5.31 7.54 18.67
CA ASP A 106 -6.71 7.86 18.99
C ASP A 106 -7.02 9.33 18.75
N SER A 107 -6.01 10.20 18.65
CA SER A 107 -6.24 11.63 18.55
C SER A 107 -5.10 12.38 17.83
N LEU A 108 -5.34 13.65 17.53
CA LEU A 108 -4.29 14.57 17.08
C LEU A 108 -3.09 14.60 18.05
N LYS A 109 -3.32 14.34 19.35
CA LYS A 109 -2.24 14.36 20.34
C LYS A 109 -1.21 13.26 20.10
N ASP A 110 -1.65 12.10 19.65
CA ASP A 110 -0.75 10.97 19.36
C ASP A 110 0.07 11.25 18.09
N ILE A 111 -0.52 11.91 17.10
CA ILE A 111 0.20 12.36 15.89
C ILE A 111 1.23 13.45 16.22
N GLU A 112 0.92 14.39 17.13
CA GLU A 112 1.90 15.35 17.65
C GLU A 112 3.12 14.65 18.28
N ILE A 113 2.89 13.60 19.06
CA ILE A 113 3.96 12.81 19.69
C ILE A 113 4.73 12.00 18.64
N LEU A 114 4.02 11.34 17.73
CA LEU A 114 4.59 10.47 16.70
C LEU A 114 5.60 11.20 15.81
N PHE A 115 5.36 12.48 15.52
CA PHE A 115 6.23 13.31 14.70
C PHE A 115 6.95 14.40 15.49
N ASP A 116 7.10 14.24 16.80
CA ASP A 116 7.89 15.17 17.61
C ASP A 116 9.33 15.25 17.09
N GLY A 117 9.83 16.48 16.93
CA GLY A 117 11.13 16.76 16.31
C GLY A 117 11.21 16.47 14.79
N ILE A 118 10.10 16.18 14.09
CA ILE A 118 10.07 15.93 12.66
C ILE A 118 9.18 16.97 11.96
N GLU A 119 9.80 17.88 11.19
CA GLU A 119 9.07 18.88 10.41
C GLU A 119 8.42 18.25 9.17
N LEU A 120 7.08 18.19 9.12
CA LEU A 120 6.32 17.51 8.07
C LEU A 120 6.52 18.11 6.67
N LYS A 121 6.94 19.37 6.57
CA LYS A 121 7.26 20.03 5.29
C LYS A 121 8.57 19.54 4.65
N ASN A 122 9.47 18.96 5.44
CA ASN A 122 10.80 18.54 4.99
C ASN A 122 10.89 17.04 4.71
N ILE A 123 9.81 16.29 4.92
CA ILE A 123 9.78 14.84 4.77
C ILE A 123 8.57 14.38 3.96
N THR A 124 8.69 13.19 3.37
CA THR A 124 7.57 12.49 2.74
C THR A 124 7.13 11.31 3.61
N THR A 125 5.87 11.35 4.04
CA THR A 125 5.28 10.31 4.89
C THR A 125 4.26 9.50 4.12
N SER A 126 4.37 8.18 4.17
CA SER A 126 3.33 7.25 3.73
C SER A 126 2.59 6.71 4.95
N MET A 127 1.27 6.65 4.89
CA MET A 127 0.40 6.13 5.93
C MET A 127 -0.41 4.97 5.35
N THR A 128 -0.13 3.75 5.82
CA THR A 128 -0.86 2.55 5.41
C THR A 128 -2.15 2.45 6.20
N ILE A 129 -3.14 3.23 5.77
CA ILE A 129 -4.42 3.39 6.43
C ILE A 129 -5.52 3.51 5.37
N ASN A 130 -6.71 2.94 5.65
CA ASN A 130 -7.77 2.77 4.65
C ASN A 130 -9.13 3.30 5.14
N ALA A 131 -9.90 2.53 5.90
CA ALA A 131 -11.24 2.97 6.32
C ALA A 131 -11.24 4.29 7.12
N THR A 132 -10.20 4.51 7.93
CA THR A 132 -9.97 5.75 8.68
C THR A 132 -9.01 6.73 7.98
N ALA A 133 -8.61 6.48 6.73
CA ALA A 133 -7.62 7.29 6.03
C ALA A 133 -7.96 8.80 5.94
N PRO A 134 -9.23 9.21 5.72
CA PRO A 134 -9.61 10.63 5.79
C PRO A 134 -9.31 11.26 7.16
N ILE A 135 -9.51 10.51 8.24
CA ILE A 135 -9.30 10.95 9.63
C ILE A 135 -7.80 11.14 9.90
N LEU A 136 -6.98 10.14 9.57
CA LEU A 136 -5.53 10.22 9.79
C LEU A 136 -4.87 11.27 8.88
N LEU A 137 -5.36 11.45 7.66
CA LEU A 137 -4.95 12.56 6.80
C LEU A 137 -5.29 13.92 7.44
N ALA A 138 -6.49 14.07 7.99
CA ALA A 138 -6.88 15.29 8.70
C ALA A 138 -5.99 15.56 9.92
N MET A 139 -5.62 14.53 10.70
CA MET A 139 -4.66 14.67 11.80
C MET A 139 -3.28 15.11 11.32
N TYR A 140 -2.79 14.53 10.22
CA TYR A 140 -1.52 14.93 9.61
C TYR A 140 -1.55 16.40 9.13
N ILE A 141 -2.64 16.82 8.49
CA ILE A 141 -2.84 18.21 8.05
C ILE A 141 -2.91 19.17 9.24
N ALA A 142 -3.66 18.83 10.29
CA ALA A 142 -3.77 19.64 11.50
C ALA A 142 -2.39 19.84 12.17
N LEU A 143 -1.57 18.79 12.26
CA LEU A 143 -0.20 18.91 12.75
C LEU A 143 0.65 19.80 11.83
N ALA A 144 0.56 19.63 10.50
CA ALA A 144 1.30 20.46 9.55
C ALA A 144 0.93 21.96 9.70
N LYS A 145 -0.37 22.28 9.90
CA LYS A 145 -0.83 23.65 10.19
C LYS A 145 -0.22 24.18 11.49
N LYS A 146 -0.18 23.37 12.55
CA LYS A 146 0.43 23.74 13.84
C LYS A 146 1.93 23.98 13.75
N GLN A 147 2.63 23.25 12.89
CA GLN A 147 4.05 23.48 12.57
C GLN A 147 4.28 24.71 11.67
N GLY A 148 3.22 25.39 11.21
CA GLY A 148 3.31 26.54 10.33
C GLY A 148 3.68 26.20 8.88
N ALA A 149 3.43 24.96 8.44
CA ALA A 149 3.75 24.54 7.07
C ALA A 149 2.75 25.10 6.04
N ASP A 150 3.24 25.44 4.85
CA ASP A 150 2.38 25.63 3.67
C ASP A 150 1.86 24.27 3.22
N LEU A 151 0.54 24.06 3.35
CA LEU A 151 -0.13 22.81 2.97
C LEU A 151 0.10 22.44 1.50
N LYS A 152 0.35 23.42 0.62
CA LYS A 152 0.67 23.15 -0.79
C LYS A 152 2.04 22.54 -1.00
N GLN A 153 2.92 22.58 -0.01
CA GLN A 153 4.23 21.92 -0.03
C GLN A 153 4.21 20.54 0.61
N ILE A 154 3.21 20.23 1.43
CA ILE A 154 3.12 18.96 2.14
C ILE A 154 2.98 17.81 1.13
N SER A 155 3.86 16.82 1.27
CA SER A 155 3.90 15.65 0.39
C SER A 155 3.87 14.37 1.19
N GLY A 156 3.20 13.37 0.66
CA GLY A 156 2.98 12.11 1.36
C GLY A 156 1.99 11.24 0.63
N THR A 157 1.53 10.17 1.28
CA THR A 157 0.58 9.22 0.71
C THR A 157 -0.27 8.65 1.82
N ILE A 158 -1.58 8.57 1.61
CA ILE A 158 -2.43 7.64 2.35
C ILE A 158 -2.77 6.47 1.44
N GLN A 159 -2.91 5.26 2.00
CA GLN A 159 -3.27 4.09 1.19
C GLN A 159 -4.69 4.23 0.63
N ASN A 160 -5.69 4.50 1.47
CA ASN A 160 -7.04 4.94 1.09
C ASN A 160 -7.71 4.10 -0.02
N ASP A 161 -7.38 2.81 -0.10
CA ASP A 161 -7.93 1.87 -1.07
C ASP A 161 -8.87 0.92 -0.34
N ILE A 162 -10.17 1.21 -0.37
CA ILE A 162 -11.17 0.41 0.33
C ILE A 162 -11.57 -0.86 -0.43
N LEU A 163 -11.55 -0.86 -1.77
CA LEU A 163 -11.99 -2.01 -2.56
C LEU A 163 -11.16 -3.27 -2.26
N LYS A 164 -9.84 -3.12 -2.07
CA LYS A 164 -8.99 -4.22 -1.64
C LYS A 164 -9.20 -4.64 -0.17
N GLU A 165 -9.80 -3.80 0.68
CA GLU A 165 -10.19 -4.22 2.03
C GLU A 165 -11.26 -5.29 1.97
N TYR A 166 -12.31 -5.08 1.18
CA TYR A 166 -13.38 -6.07 1.01
C TYR A 166 -12.89 -7.33 0.29
N ALA A 167 -11.99 -7.18 -0.69
CA ALA A 167 -11.54 -8.30 -1.49
C ALA A 167 -10.49 -9.20 -0.79
N ALA A 168 -9.63 -8.65 0.07
CA ALA A 168 -8.45 -9.37 0.54
C ALA A 168 -7.96 -9.05 1.96
N ARG A 169 -8.14 -7.82 2.48
CA ARG A 169 -7.43 -7.36 3.69
C ARG A 169 -8.28 -7.28 4.96
N GLY A 170 -9.57 -6.95 4.85
CA GLY A 170 -10.54 -7.03 5.94
C GLY A 170 -10.62 -5.85 6.92
N THR A 171 -9.93 -4.72 6.71
CA THR A 171 -10.04 -3.55 7.62
C THR A 171 -10.96 -2.47 7.05
N TYR A 172 -12.22 -2.81 6.85
CA TYR A 172 -13.30 -1.89 6.46
C TYR A 172 -14.14 -1.50 7.69
N ILE A 173 -14.99 -0.48 7.53
CA ILE A 173 -15.94 -0.03 8.57
C ILE A 173 -17.33 0.13 7.93
N TYR A 174 -17.43 1.07 6.99
CA TYR A 174 -18.69 1.43 6.34
C TYR A 174 -18.98 0.52 5.13
N PRO A 175 -20.21 0.50 4.58
CA PRO A 175 -20.50 -0.17 3.32
C PRO A 175 -19.77 0.43 2.10
N PRO A 176 -19.58 -0.34 1.00
CA PRO A 176 -18.79 0.07 -0.16
C PRO A 176 -19.14 1.45 -0.74
N GLU A 177 -20.42 1.78 -0.92
CA GLU A 177 -20.85 3.07 -1.48
C GLU A 177 -20.38 4.25 -0.61
N ALA A 178 -20.59 4.16 0.71
CA ALA A 178 -20.18 5.19 1.65
C ALA A 178 -18.66 5.36 1.71
N SER A 179 -17.91 4.26 1.69
CA SER A 179 -16.45 4.30 1.64
C SER A 179 -15.92 4.91 0.34
N MET A 180 -16.52 4.58 -0.81
CA MET A 180 -16.15 5.17 -2.10
C MET A 180 -16.35 6.69 -2.12
N ARG A 181 -17.43 7.17 -1.48
CA ARG A 181 -17.65 8.61 -1.30
C ARG A 181 -16.48 9.26 -0.55
N LEU A 182 -16.07 8.70 0.60
CA LEU A 182 -14.95 9.25 1.39
C LEU A 182 -13.66 9.36 0.57
N ILE A 183 -13.38 8.38 -0.30
CA ILE A 183 -12.22 8.41 -1.20
C ILE A 183 -12.32 9.59 -2.19
N THR A 184 -13.47 9.78 -2.81
CA THR A 184 -13.67 10.91 -3.74
C THR A 184 -13.71 12.27 -3.04
N ASP A 185 -14.11 12.33 -1.77
CA ASP A 185 -14.01 13.53 -0.92
C ASP A 185 -12.55 13.91 -0.68
N VAL A 186 -11.69 12.93 -0.37
CA VAL A 186 -10.24 13.14 -0.25
C VAL A 186 -9.65 13.63 -1.57
N PHE A 187 -10.02 13.04 -2.71
CA PHE A 187 -9.49 13.44 -4.02
C PHE A 187 -9.80 14.91 -4.31
N GLU A 188 -11.04 15.30 -4.10
CA GLU A 188 -11.49 16.67 -4.30
C GLU A 188 -10.76 17.64 -3.35
N TYR A 189 -10.71 17.33 -2.05
CA TYR A 189 -10.09 18.21 -1.05
C TYR A 189 -8.59 18.40 -1.31
N CYS A 190 -7.85 17.31 -1.51
CA CYS A 190 -6.42 17.37 -1.76
C CYS A 190 -6.08 18.06 -3.10
N SER A 191 -6.94 17.96 -4.11
CA SER A 191 -6.70 18.65 -5.39
C SER A 191 -6.62 20.18 -5.24
N LYS A 192 -7.27 20.74 -4.21
CA LYS A 192 -7.34 22.17 -3.92
C LYS A 192 -6.35 22.58 -2.82
N GLU A 193 -6.37 21.87 -1.70
CA GLU A 193 -5.71 22.29 -0.45
C GLU A 193 -4.32 21.65 -0.24
N VAL A 194 -4.14 20.40 -0.68
CA VAL A 194 -2.89 19.63 -0.48
C VAL A 194 -2.41 18.99 -1.81
N PRO A 195 -2.18 19.79 -2.87
CA PRO A 195 -2.01 19.31 -4.25
C PRO A 195 -0.75 18.47 -4.50
N LYS A 196 0.12 18.28 -3.50
CA LYS A 196 1.30 17.39 -3.57
C LYS A 196 1.10 16.04 -2.89
N TRP A 197 -0.04 15.83 -2.22
CA TRP A 197 -0.38 14.57 -1.58
C TRP A 197 -0.79 13.50 -2.59
N ASN A 198 -0.28 12.28 -2.47
CA ASN A 198 -0.84 11.14 -3.20
C ASN A 198 -2.07 10.63 -2.45
N THR A 199 -3.24 10.78 -3.06
CA THR A 199 -4.53 10.65 -2.37
C THR A 199 -5.00 9.21 -2.18
N ILE A 200 -4.34 8.27 -2.86
CA ILE A 200 -4.58 6.83 -2.79
C ILE A 200 -3.33 6.09 -3.26
N SER A 201 -3.15 4.90 -2.72
CA SER A 201 -2.23 3.88 -3.20
C SER A 201 -3.03 2.62 -3.56
N ILE A 202 -3.40 2.52 -4.84
CA ILE A 202 -4.23 1.43 -5.37
C ILE A 202 -3.41 0.13 -5.31
N SER A 203 -3.84 -0.80 -4.47
CA SER A 203 -2.97 -1.81 -3.87
C SER A 203 -3.26 -3.22 -4.36
N GLY A 204 -2.30 -3.79 -5.09
CA GLY A 204 -2.22 -5.23 -5.39
C GLY A 204 -1.47 -6.04 -4.33
N TYR A 205 -0.65 -5.40 -3.48
CA TYR A 205 0.15 -6.10 -2.48
C TYR A 205 -0.67 -7.11 -1.65
N HIS A 206 -1.73 -6.63 -1.01
CA HIS A 206 -2.58 -7.46 -0.14
C HIS A 206 -3.36 -8.52 -0.92
N ILE A 207 -3.75 -8.24 -2.16
CA ILE A 207 -4.41 -9.20 -3.06
C ILE A 207 -3.47 -10.37 -3.34
N ARG A 208 -2.19 -10.07 -3.60
CA ARG A 208 -1.13 -11.07 -3.80
C ARG A 208 -0.80 -11.83 -2.52
N GLU A 209 -0.68 -11.15 -1.38
CA GLU A 209 -0.42 -11.78 -0.08
C GLU A 209 -1.56 -12.71 0.36
N ALA A 210 -2.81 -12.40 0.00
CA ALA A 210 -3.96 -13.27 0.22
C ALA A 210 -3.98 -14.51 -0.70
N GLY A 211 -3.09 -14.59 -1.69
CA GLY A 211 -2.84 -15.78 -2.49
C GLY A 211 -3.19 -15.67 -3.98
N SER A 212 -3.45 -14.46 -4.50
CA SER A 212 -3.69 -14.28 -5.94
C SER A 212 -2.45 -14.63 -6.78
N THR A 213 -2.64 -14.93 -8.06
CA THR A 213 -1.56 -14.96 -9.06
C THR A 213 -1.05 -13.55 -9.40
N ALA A 214 0.06 -13.43 -10.16
CA ALA A 214 0.55 -12.13 -10.62
C ALA A 214 -0.41 -11.49 -11.65
N VAL A 215 -1.06 -12.32 -12.47
CA VAL A 215 -2.12 -11.90 -13.40
C VAL A 215 -3.33 -11.34 -12.63
N GLN A 216 -3.80 -12.05 -11.61
CA GLN A 216 -4.93 -11.62 -10.78
C GLN A 216 -4.60 -10.33 -10.00
N GLU A 217 -3.40 -10.24 -9.41
CA GLU A 217 -2.92 -9.02 -8.75
C GLU A 217 -2.98 -7.83 -9.72
N LEU A 218 -2.41 -7.99 -10.92
CA LEU A 218 -2.40 -6.95 -11.94
C LEU A 218 -3.82 -6.54 -12.34
N ALA A 219 -4.67 -7.52 -12.69
CA ALA A 219 -6.01 -7.26 -13.17
C ALA A 219 -6.90 -6.60 -12.11
N PHE A 220 -6.95 -7.15 -10.89
CA PHE A 220 -7.84 -6.66 -9.83
C PHE A 220 -7.43 -5.28 -9.36
N THR A 221 -6.12 -5.01 -9.28
CA THR A 221 -5.60 -3.68 -8.93
C THR A 221 -5.98 -2.63 -9.98
N LEU A 222 -5.79 -2.93 -11.28
CA LEU A 222 -6.13 -1.99 -12.34
C LEU A 222 -7.64 -1.81 -12.50
N ALA A 223 -8.44 -2.85 -12.28
CA ALA A 223 -9.89 -2.77 -12.25
C ALA A 223 -10.39 -1.87 -11.10
N ASN A 224 -9.80 -2.01 -9.90
CA ASN A 224 -10.07 -1.12 -8.77
C ASN A 224 -9.69 0.33 -9.12
N GLY A 225 -8.51 0.54 -9.70
CA GLY A 225 -8.07 1.85 -10.19
C GLY A 225 -9.04 2.48 -11.20
N LYS A 226 -9.52 1.70 -12.17
CA LYS A 226 -10.54 2.13 -13.15
C LYS A 226 -11.85 2.51 -12.47
N THR A 227 -12.26 1.77 -11.43
CA THR A 227 -13.46 2.05 -10.63
C THR A 227 -13.31 3.37 -9.87
N TYR A 228 -12.16 3.66 -9.27
CA TYR A 228 -11.89 4.95 -8.62
C TYR A 228 -11.87 6.12 -9.60
N LEU A 229 -11.29 5.94 -10.80
CA LEU A 229 -11.32 6.96 -11.86
C LEU A 229 -12.76 7.30 -12.25
N LYS A 230 -13.60 6.29 -12.49
CA LYS A 230 -15.02 6.48 -12.84
C LYS A 230 -15.78 7.20 -11.73
N ALA A 231 -15.65 6.76 -10.48
CA ALA A 231 -16.31 7.41 -9.34
C ALA A 231 -15.93 8.89 -9.18
N ALA A 232 -14.65 9.24 -9.40
CA ALA A 232 -14.18 10.62 -9.37
C ALA A 232 -14.72 11.45 -10.56
N LEU A 233 -14.79 10.87 -11.75
CA LEU A 233 -15.38 11.50 -12.94
C LEU A 233 -16.89 11.74 -12.77
N ASP A 234 -17.62 10.78 -12.21
CA ASP A 234 -19.06 10.91 -11.92
C ASP A 234 -19.35 12.03 -10.91
N LYS A 235 -18.40 12.30 -10.01
CA LYS A 235 -18.42 13.45 -9.10
C LYS A 235 -18.01 14.78 -9.78
N GLY A 236 -17.59 14.74 -11.03
CA GLY A 236 -17.17 15.92 -11.82
C GLY A 236 -15.72 16.36 -11.60
N LEU A 237 -14.84 15.49 -11.07
CA LEU A 237 -13.42 15.82 -10.91
C LEU A 237 -12.66 15.69 -12.23
N ASP A 238 -11.75 16.63 -12.51
CA ASP A 238 -10.92 16.60 -13.72
C ASP A 238 -9.80 15.54 -13.59
N ILE A 239 -9.85 14.51 -14.44
CA ILE A 239 -8.85 13.44 -14.52
C ILE A 239 -7.42 13.96 -14.71
N ASN A 240 -7.24 15.09 -15.40
CA ASN A 240 -5.92 15.70 -15.60
C ASN A 240 -5.37 16.38 -14.36
N VAL A 241 -6.18 16.53 -13.31
CA VAL A 241 -5.79 17.08 -12.01
C VAL A 241 -5.61 15.95 -11.00
N PHE A 242 -6.65 15.18 -10.69
CA PHE A 242 -6.57 14.21 -9.58
C PHE A 242 -5.74 12.97 -9.94
N ALA A 243 -5.75 12.51 -11.20
CA ALA A 243 -5.03 11.29 -11.58
C ALA A 243 -3.49 11.43 -11.45
N LYS A 244 -2.98 12.67 -11.48
CA LYS A 244 -1.56 13.00 -11.19
C LYS A 244 -1.12 12.63 -9.78
N ARG A 245 -2.07 12.35 -8.88
CA ARG A 245 -1.84 12.00 -7.47
C ARG A 245 -2.28 10.58 -7.12
N LEU A 246 -2.75 9.81 -8.08
CA LEU A 246 -2.92 8.38 -7.89
C LEU A 246 -1.54 7.72 -7.86
N SER A 247 -1.37 6.79 -6.94
CA SER A 247 -0.23 5.90 -6.85
C SER A 247 -0.72 4.47 -6.72
N PHE A 248 0.19 3.52 -6.89
CA PHE A 248 -0.08 2.10 -6.82
C PHE A 248 0.84 1.43 -5.81
N PHE A 249 0.47 0.24 -5.37
CA PHE A 249 1.28 -0.55 -4.46
C PHE A 249 1.20 -2.02 -4.82
N PHE A 250 2.32 -2.60 -5.24
CA PHE A 250 2.39 -3.99 -5.68
C PHE A 250 3.29 -4.83 -4.80
N ASN A 251 3.03 -6.12 -4.80
CA ASN A 251 3.93 -7.15 -4.29
C ASN A 251 5.08 -7.39 -5.26
N CYS A 252 6.22 -7.85 -4.76
CA CYS A 252 7.21 -8.55 -5.56
C CYS A 252 7.44 -9.95 -4.98
N HIS A 253 6.87 -10.95 -5.65
CA HIS A 253 6.89 -12.35 -5.24
C HIS A 253 8.15 -13.07 -5.74
N ASN A 254 8.28 -14.37 -5.46
CA ASN A 254 9.47 -15.17 -5.78
C ASN A 254 9.76 -15.36 -7.29
N ASN A 255 8.79 -15.22 -8.19
CA ASN A 255 9.02 -15.45 -9.61
C ASN A 255 9.63 -14.21 -10.29
N PHE A 256 10.95 -14.10 -10.19
CA PHE A 256 11.75 -12.94 -10.60
C PHE A 256 11.33 -12.28 -11.93
N PHE A 257 11.27 -13.05 -13.02
CA PHE A 257 10.98 -12.51 -14.35
C PHE A 257 9.49 -12.16 -14.53
N GLU A 258 8.58 -12.93 -13.91
CA GLU A 258 7.14 -12.66 -13.94
C GLU A 258 6.82 -11.34 -13.23
N GLU A 259 7.45 -11.06 -12.11
CA GLU A 259 7.26 -9.80 -11.37
C GLU A 259 7.78 -8.59 -12.17
N ILE A 260 8.96 -8.69 -12.80
CA ILE A 260 9.49 -7.65 -13.70
C ILE A 260 8.50 -7.37 -14.84
N ALA A 261 8.04 -8.44 -15.51
CA ALA A 261 7.11 -8.33 -16.62
C ALA A 261 5.75 -7.75 -16.18
N LYS A 262 5.27 -8.09 -14.98
CA LYS A 262 4.05 -7.53 -14.36
C LYS A 262 4.14 -6.02 -14.20
N PHE A 263 5.24 -5.50 -13.66
CA PHE A 263 5.41 -4.05 -13.48
C PHE A 263 5.43 -3.28 -14.80
N ARG A 264 6.03 -3.86 -15.84
CA ARG A 264 6.04 -3.29 -17.20
C ARG A 264 4.62 -3.27 -17.80
N ALA A 265 3.90 -4.40 -17.71
CA ALA A 265 2.53 -4.52 -18.17
C ALA A 265 1.59 -3.55 -17.45
N ALA A 266 1.73 -3.42 -16.12
CA ALA A 266 0.94 -2.50 -15.31
C ALA A 266 0.99 -1.06 -15.83
N ARG A 267 2.19 -0.56 -16.13
CA ARG A 267 2.37 0.81 -16.66
C ARG A 267 1.68 0.97 -18.02
N ARG A 268 1.89 0.01 -18.93
CA ARG A 268 1.31 0.05 -20.27
C ARG A 268 -0.21 0.04 -20.22
N MET A 269 -0.79 -0.92 -19.50
CA MET A 269 -2.24 -1.04 -19.33
C MET A 269 -2.85 0.21 -18.68
N TRP A 270 -2.24 0.74 -17.61
CA TRP A 270 -2.75 1.93 -16.95
C TRP A 270 -2.73 3.18 -17.84
N ALA A 271 -1.68 3.36 -18.63
CA ALA A 271 -1.59 4.46 -19.59
C ALA A 271 -2.73 4.39 -20.61
N HIS A 272 -3.05 3.20 -21.11
CA HIS A 272 -4.18 2.98 -22.01
C HIS A 272 -5.55 3.20 -21.31
N ILE A 273 -5.73 2.71 -20.08
CA ILE A 273 -6.97 2.89 -19.30
C ILE A 273 -7.26 4.38 -19.09
N THR A 274 -6.28 5.14 -18.58
CA THR A 274 -6.44 6.57 -18.29
C THR A 274 -6.67 7.38 -19.57
N LYS A 275 -5.94 7.08 -20.65
CA LYS A 275 -6.15 7.72 -21.96
C LYS A 275 -7.54 7.41 -22.53
N GLY A 276 -8.02 6.17 -22.40
CA GLY A 276 -9.37 5.76 -22.81
C GLY A 276 -10.49 6.46 -22.02
N LEU A 277 -10.20 6.90 -20.80
CA LEU A 277 -11.10 7.71 -19.96
C LEU A 277 -10.93 9.22 -20.15
N GLY A 278 -10.16 9.66 -21.15
CA GLY A 278 -10.03 11.07 -21.53
C GLY A 278 -8.87 11.84 -20.91
N ALA A 279 -7.91 11.17 -20.24
CA ALA A 279 -6.71 11.85 -19.76
C ALA A 279 -5.84 12.32 -20.94
N THR A 280 -5.53 13.61 -20.98
CA THR A 280 -4.66 14.25 -21.98
C THR A 280 -3.31 14.65 -21.40
N ASP A 281 -3.22 14.86 -20.08
CA ASP A 281 -1.98 15.15 -19.39
C ASP A 281 -1.15 13.88 -19.14
N THR A 282 0.12 13.92 -19.52
CA THR A 282 1.03 12.77 -19.37
C THR A 282 1.22 12.34 -17.92
N GLY A 283 1.16 13.26 -16.96
CA GLY A 283 1.28 12.98 -15.52
C GLY A 283 0.09 12.21 -14.95
N ALA A 284 -1.10 12.36 -15.55
CA ALA A 284 -2.30 11.60 -15.23
C ALA A 284 -2.25 10.17 -15.78
N GLN A 285 -1.48 9.94 -16.85
CA GLN A 285 -1.32 8.61 -17.47
C GLN A 285 -0.19 7.76 -16.86
N LYS A 286 0.66 8.35 -16.02
CA LYS A 286 1.79 7.65 -15.39
C LYS A 286 1.32 6.80 -14.22
N LEU A 287 1.66 5.50 -14.24
CA LEU A 287 1.54 4.63 -13.09
C LEU A 287 2.80 4.75 -12.21
N ARG A 288 2.70 5.49 -11.10
CA ARG A 288 3.71 5.55 -10.04
C ARG A 288 3.41 4.48 -9.00
N PHE A 289 4.37 3.64 -8.63
CA PHE A 289 4.11 2.57 -7.66
C PHE A 289 5.18 2.41 -6.59
N HIS A 290 4.69 2.04 -5.40
CA HIS A 290 5.47 1.41 -4.35
C HIS A 290 5.52 -0.09 -4.58
N THR A 291 6.60 -0.72 -4.15
CA THR A 291 6.73 -2.18 -4.10
C THR A 291 7.12 -2.62 -2.71
N GLN A 292 6.55 -3.73 -2.26
CA GLN A 292 7.00 -4.46 -1.08
C GLN A 292 7.31 -5.89 -1.48
N THR A 293 8.44 -6.41 -0.98
CA THR A 293 8.83 -7.81 -1.12
C THR A 293 7.77 -8.72 -0.47
N GLY A 294 7.49 -9.89 -1.05
CA GLY A 294 6.38 -10.73 -0.59
C GLY A 294 6.56 -11.27 0.83
N GLY A 295 5.65 -10.95 1.75
CA GLY A 295 5.72 -11.38 3.15
C GLY A 295 5.41 -12.87 3.28
N SER A 296 4.34 -13.32 2.60
CA SER A 296 3.90 -14.71 2.51
C SER A 296 4.93 -15.66 1.89
N THR A 297 5.97 -15.12 1.24
CA THR A 297 7.07 -15.90 0.66
C THR A 297 8.18 -16.26 1.65
N LEU A 298 8.19 -15.61 2.82
CA LEU A 298 9.24 -15.73 3.82
C LEU A 298 8.88 -16.81 4.82
N THR A 299 9.91 -17.54 5.27
CA THR A 299 9.73 -18.75 6.08
C THR A 299 10.17 -18.51 7.51
N ALA A 300 9.46 -19.09 8.47
CA ALA A 300 9.87 -19.09 9.88
C ALA A 300 11.07 -20.02 10.11
N GLN A 301 11.14 -21.12 9.34
CA GLN A 301 12.27 -22.05 9.31
C GLN A 301 13.40 -21.46 8.48
N GLN A 302 14.64 -21.65 8.94
CA GLN A 302 15.86 -21.14 8.33
C GLN A 302 15.72 -19.66 7.88
N PRO A 303 15.38 -18.73 8.80
CA PRO A 303 14.98 -17.37 8.44
C PRO A 303 16.08 -16.58 7.71
N MET A 304 17.35 -16.97 7.84
CA MET A 304 18.44 -16.36 7.07
C MET A 304 18.30 -16.55 5.55
N ASN A 305 17.61 -17.60 5.09
CA ASN A 305 17.27 -17.77 3.68
C ASN A 305 16.38 -16.63 3.16
N ASN A 306 15.61 -15.97 4.04
CA ASN A 306 14.78 -14.82 3.68
C ASN A 306 15.62 -13.64 3.17
N ILE A 307 16.87 -13.49 3.60
CA ILE A 307 17.77 -12.44 3.08
C ILE A 307 17.97 -12.63 1.56
N VAL A 308 18.17 -13.87 1.12
CA VAL A 308 18.35 -14.21 -0.31
C VAL A 308 17.05 -14.01 -1.07
N ARG A 309 15.91 -14.46 -0.51
CA ARG A 309 14.58 -14.26 -1.11
C ARG A 309 14.28 -12.76 -1.33
N VAL A 310 14.42 -11.96 -0.28
CA VAL A 310 14.20 -10.51 -0.30
C VAL A 310 15.18 -9.82 -1.25
N SER A 311 16.44 -10.26 -1.34
CA SER A 311 17.41 -9.69 -2.29
C SER A 311 16.98 -9.88 -3.75
N ASN A 312 16.50 -11.08 -4.11
CA ASN A 312 16.00 -11.36 -5.44
C ASN A 312 14.72 -10.56 -5.76
N GLN A 313 13.78 -10.50 -4.82
CA GLN A 313 12.55 -9.73 -4.96
C GLN A 313 12.82 -8.23 -5.08
N ALA A 314 13.73 -7.69 -4.26
CA ALA A 314 14.15 -6.30 -4.32
C ALA A 314 14.77 -5.98 -5.69
N LEU A 315 15.66 -6.84 -6.21
CA LEU A 315 16.24 -6.66 -7.53
C LEU A 315 15.18 -6.71 -8.63
N ALA A 316 14.21 -7.62 -8.57
CA ALA A 316 13.10 -7.66 -9.52
C ALA A 316 12.24 -6.38 -9.48
N ALA A 317 11.97 -5.84 -8.28
CA ALA A 317 11.26 -4.57 -8.13
C ALA A 317 12.02 -3.39 -8.75
N VAL A 318 13.35 -3.36 -8.58
CA VAL A 318 14.23 -2.34 -9.16
C VAL A 318 14.28 -2.48 -10.69
N LEU A 319 14.56 -3.66 -11.23
CA LEU A 319 14.58 -3.88 -12.68
C LEU A 319 13.20 -3.67 -13.32
N GLY A 320 12.13 -3.86 -12.54
CA GLY A 320 10.76 -3.52 -12.91
C GLY A 320 10.43 -2.03 -12.89
N GLY A 321 11.29 -1.17 -12.33
CA GLY A 321 11.13 0.28 -12.36
C GLY A 321 10.24 0.88 -11.26
N THR A 322 10.27 0.34 -10.03
CA THR A 322 9.53 0.89 -8.86
C THR A 322 9.96 2.31 -8.44
N GLN A 323 9.06 3.11 -7.87
CA GLN A 323 9.38 4.47 -7.39
C GLN A 323 9.75 4.50 -5.91
N SER A 324 9.33 3.50 -5.14
CA SER A 324 9.73 3.33 -3.74
C SER A 324 9.64 1.87 -3.36
N LEU A 325 10.52 1.41 -2.47
CA LEU A 325 10.66 0.00 -2.14
C LEU A 325 10.72 -0.21 -0.63
N HIS A 326 9.93 -1.18 -0.17
CA HIS A 326 10.06 -1.81 1.12
C HIS A 326 10.67 -3.20 0.96
N THR A 327 11.69 -3.47 1.74
CA THR A 327 12.30 -4.80 1.89
C THR A 327 11.96 -5.32 3.29
N ASN A 328 11.37 -6.50 3.35
CA ASN A 328 10.99 -7.14 4.60
C ASN A 328 12.22 -7.56 5.42
N GLY A 329 12.03 -7.70 6.73
CA GLY A 329 13.03 -8.28 7.61
C GLY A 329 13.20 -9.78 7.34
N TYR A 330 14.35 -10.35 7.70
CA TYR A 330 14.53 -11.80 7.63
C TYR A 330 13.65 -12.55 8.66
N ASP A 331 13.12 -11.83 9.65
CA ASP A 331 12.28 -12.27 10.76
C ASP A 331 10.76 -12.09 10.51
N GLU A 332 10.35 -11.74 9.28
CA GLU A 332 8.97 -11.44 8.88
C GLU A 332 7.95 -12.49 9.32
N ALA A 333 8.26 -13.78 9.12
CA ALA A 333 7.35 -14.89 9.43
C ALA A 333 7.27 -15.22 10.94
N ILE A 334 7.93 -14.44 11.80
CA ILE A 334 8.11 -14.71 13.22
C ILE A 334 7.54 -13.57 14.06
N SER A 335 7.94 -12.33 13.77
CA SER A 335 7.49 -11.15 14.49
C SER A 335 7.72 -9.87 13.68
N LEU A 336 7.31 -8.74 14.25
CA LEU A 336 7.76 -7.42 13.78
C LEU A 336 9.30 -7.34 13.75
N PRO A 337 9.87 -6.55 12.82
CA PRO A 337 11.29 -6.59 12.54
C PRO A 337 12.13 -5.98 13.66
N THR A 338 13.15 -6.72 14.09
CA THR A 338 14.20 -6.22 14.98
C THR A 338 15.03 -5.09 14.34
N GLU A 339 15.85 -4.39 15.12
CA GLU A 339 16.79 -3.41 14.55
C GLU A 339 17.79 -4.05 13.58
N ALA A 340 18.23 -5.27 13.87
CA ALA A 340 19.16 -6.01 13.02
C ALA A 340 18.50 -6.39 11.69
N ALA A 341 17.28 -6.93 11.72
CA ALA A 341 16.55 -7.30 10.51
C ALA A 341 16.22 -6.09 9.63
N ALA A 342 15.71 -5.01 10.23
CA ALA A 342 15.43 -3.78 9.48
C ALA A 342 16.70 -3.17 8.86
N LYS A 343 17.85 -3.25 9.55
CA LYS A 343 19.14 -2.77 9.03
C LYS A 343 19.60 -3.60 7.83
N ILE A 344 19.53 -4.94 7.92
CA ILE A 344 19.85 -5.82 6.78
C ILE A 344 18.94 -5.52 5.61
N ALA A 345 17.63 -5.40 5.83
CA ALA A 345 16.68 -5.06 4.79
C ALA A 345 17.03 -3.74 4.08
N LEU A 346 17.35 -2.68 4.82
CA LEU A 346 17.81 -1.41 4.25
C LEU A 346 19.13 -1.57 3.47
N ARG A 347 20.09 -2.35 3.99
CA ARG A 347 21.37 -2.62 3.31
C ARG A 347 21.16 -3.37 1.99
N THR A 348 20.18 -4.28 1.90
CA THR A 348 19.82 -4.93 0.64
C THR A 348 19.51 -3.89 -0.46
N GLN A 349 18.70 -2.88 -0.14
CA GLN A 349 18.40 -1.81 -1.12
C GLN A 349 19.63 -0.97 -1.46
N GLN A 350 20.46 -0.63 -0.47
CA GLN A 350 21.67 0.18 -0.68
C GLN A 350 22.69 -0.55 -1.54
N ILE A 351 22.91 -1.85 -1.33
CA ILE A 351 23.80 -2.67 -2.16
C ILE A 351 23.29 -2.72 -3.61
N ILE A 352 22.00 -2.93 -3.83
CA ILE A 352 21.43 -2.90 -5.19
C ILE A 352 21.60 -1.51 -5.82
N ALA A 353 21.38 -0.43 -5.06
CA ALA A 353 21.45 0.93 -5.58
C ALA A 353 22.88 1.39 -5.90
N PHE A 354 23.89 0.95 -5.14
CA PHE A 354 25.22 1.55 -5.17
C PHE A 354 26.35 0.59 -5.59
N GLU A 355 26.12 -0.73 -5.57
CA GLU A 355 27.17 -1.73 -5.87
C GLU A 355 26.83 -2.60 -7.09
N SER A 356 25.54 -2.77 -7.44
CA SER A 356 25.13 -3.77 -8.43
C SER A 356 25.09 -3.30 -9.89
N GLY A 357 25.21 -2.00 -10.14
CA GLY A 357 25.03 -1.39 -11.48
C GLY A 357 23.59 -1.39 -12.01
N ALA A 358 22.60 -1.80 -11.21
CA ALA A 358 21.20 -1.88 -11.63
C ALA A 358 20.58 -0.50 -11.95
N THR A 359 21.22 0.58 -11.51
CA THR A 359 20.78 1.97 -11.71
C THR A 359 21.40 2.65 -12.93
N ASP A 360 22.39 2.01 -13.59
CA ASP A 360 23.23 2.67 -14.59
C ASP A 360 22.54 2.88 -15.94
N THR A 361 21.49 2.10 -16.22
CA THR A 361 20.67 2.22 -17.43
C THR A 361 19.19 2.04 -17.13
N VAL A 362 18.36 2.53 -18.06
CA VAL A 362 16.90 2.51 -17.92
C VAL A 362 16.33 1.26 -18.58
N ASP A 363 15.51 0.51 -17.84
CA ASP A 363 14.88 -0.75 -18.28
C ASP A 363 15.91 -1.68 -18.95
N PRO A 364 16.93 -2.15 -18.20
CA PRO A 364 18.04 -2.93 -18.75
C PRO A 364 17.61 -4.24 -19.42
N LEU A 365 16.39 -4.71 -19.14
CA LEU A 365 15.83 -5.94 -19.70
C LEU A 365 15.00 -5.70 -20.96
N ALA A 366 14.88 -4.46 -21.43
CA ALA A 366 14.20 -4.16 -22.68
C ALA A 366 14.84 -4.91 -23.86
N GLY A 367 13.99 -5.51 -24.68
CA GLY A 367 14.42 -6.26 -25.86
C GLY A 367 14.80 -7.70 -25.58
N SER A 368 14.88 -8.11 -24.31
CA SER A 368 14.94 -9.54 -23.96
C SER A 368 13.70 -10.24 -24.53
N TYR A 369 13.91 -11.21 -25.43
CA TYR A 369 12.82 -11.96 -26.07
C TYR A 369 11.84 -12.57 -25.07
N PHE A 370 12.35 -13.07 -23.94
CA PHE A 370 11.53 -13.65 -22.88
C PHE A 370 10.70 -12.59 -22.15
N ILE A 371 11.33 -11.57 -21.57
CA ILE A 371 10.64 -10.47 -20.87
C ILE A 371 9.58 -9.79 -21.73
N GLU A 372 9.87 -9.47 -23.00
CA GLU A 372 8.88 -8.82 -23.85
C GLU A 372 7.68 -9.72 -24.13
N ALA A 373 7.92 -11.01 -24.41
CA ALA A 373 6.84 -11.97 -24.59
C ALA A 373 6.03 -12.13 -23.30
N LEU A 374 6.68 -12.29 -22.15
CA LEU A 374 6.01 -12.46 -20.86
C LEU A 374 5.20 -11.21 -20.45
N THR A 375 5.71 -10.01 -20.73
CA THR A 375 4.96 -8.75 -20.51
C THR A 375 3.67 -8.73 -21.34
N ASN A 376 3.72 -9.18 -22.61
CA ASN A 376 2.53 -9.25 -23.47
C ASN A 376 1.53 -10.31 -23.00
N GLU A 377 2.01 -11.50 -22.63
CA GLU A 377 1.14 -12.59 -22.13
C GLU A 377 0.45 -12.21 -20.82
N LEU A 378 1.16 -11.56 -19.89
CA LEU A 378 0.59 -11.04 -18.64
C LEU A 378 -0.50 -9.99 -18.90
N GLU A 379 -0.26 -9.08 -19.84
CA GLU A 379 -1.24 -8.06 -20.22
C GLU A 379 -2.50 -8.70 -20.82
N ILE A 380 -2.35 -9.65 -21.75
CA ILE A 380 -3.48 -10.36 -22.35
C ILE A 380 -4.27 -11.09 -21.25
N ALA A 381 -3.59 -11.84 -20.38
CA ALA A 381 -4.23 -12.58 -19.31
C ALA A 381 -4.94 -11.66 -18.31
N ALA A 382 -4.32 -10.54 -17.92
CA ALA A 382 -4.92 -9.57 -17.01
C ALA A 382 -6.11 -8.84 -17.65
N GLN A 383 -6.05 -8.54 -18.95
CA GLN A 383 -7.15 -7.90 -19.67
C GLN A 383 -8.41 -8.77 -19.68
N HIS A 384 -8.29 -10.10 -19.83
CA HIS A 384 -9.44 -11.01 -19.73
C HIS A 384 -10.18 -10.89 -18.39
N TYR A 385 -9.44 -10.77 -17.28
CA TYR A 385 -10.03 -10.54 -15.96
C TYR A 385 -10.70 -9.16 -15.87
N ILE A 386 -10.06 -8.10 -16.38
CA ILE A 386 -10.62 -6.74 -16.39
C ILE A 386 -11.93 -6.71 -17.21
N ASP A 387 -11.96 -7.33 -18.39
CA ASP A 387 -13.14 -7.39 -19.25
C ASP A 387 -14.31 -8.10 -18.56
N LYS A 388 -14.03 -9.21 -17.87
CA LYS A 388 -15.04 -9.92 -17.07
C LYS A 388 -15.57 -9.05 -15.92
N ILE A 389 -14.69 -8.34 -15.20
CA ILE A 389 -15.09 -7.42 -14.12
C ILE A 389 -15.92 -6.26 -14.68
N ASP A 390 -15.54 -5.68 -15.82
CA ASP A 390 -16.33 -4.64 -16.48
C ASP A 390 -17.72 -5.16 -16.88
N ALA A 391 -17.82 -6.39 -17.40
CA ALA A 391 -19.09 -7.02 -17.75
C ALA A 391 -20.00 -7.27 -16.52
N MET A 392 -19.42 -7.44 -15.33
CA MET A 392 -20.16 -7.52 -14.06
C MET A 392 -20.63 -6.17 -13.52
N GLY A 393 -20.20 -5.05 -14.13
CA GLY A 393 -20.51 -3.69 -13.67
C GLY A 393 -19.38 -3.01 -12.88
N GLY A 394 -18.15 -3.53 -12.97
CA GLY A 394 -16.97 -2.97 -12.30
C GLY A 394 -16.65 -3.60 -10.95
N SER A 395 -15.56 -3.16 -10.32
CA SER A 395 -15.01 -3.82 -9.12
C SER A 395 -15.96 -3.88 -7.94
N VAL A 396 -16.78 -2.83 -7.70
CA VAL A 396 -17.75 -2.83 -6.59
C VAL A 396 -18.71 -4.01 -6.74
N LYS A 397 -19.29 -4.21 -7.93
CA LYS A 397 -20.23 -5.31 -8.20
C LYS A 397 -19.55 -6.67 -8.20
N ALA A 398 -18.30 -6.75 -8.66
CA ALA A 398 -17.52 -7.98 -8.61
C ALA A 398 -17.21 -8.41 -7.16
N ILE A 399 -16.94 -7.46 -6.27
CA ILE A 399 -16.71 -7.70 -4.84
C ILE A 399 -18.01 -8.10 -4.14
N GLU A 400 -19.13 -7.39 -4.40
CA GLU A 400 -20.44 -7.74 -3.83
C GLU A 400 -20.94 -9.14 -4.24
N GLN A 401 -20.42 -9.67 -5.35
CA GLN A 401 -20.71 -11.03 -5.85
C GLN A 401 -19.62 -12.05 -5.46
N ASP A 402 -18.70 -11.68 -4.56
CA ASP A 402 -17.56 -12.49 -4.11
C ASP A 402 -16.61 -13.00 -5.20
N TYR A 403 -16.66 -12.43 -6.41
CA TYR A 403 -15.90 -12.96 -7.54
C TYR A 403 -14.39 -12.83 -7.33
N MET A 404 -13.91 -11.65 -6.89
CA MET A 404 -12.49 -11.45 -6.63
C MET A 404 -12.02 -12.33 -5.47
N GLN A 405 -12.81 -12.42 -4.41
CA GLN A 405 -12.54 -13.22 -3.22
C GLN A 405 -12.39 -14.71 -3.58
N GLN A 406 -13.30 -15.24 -4.39
CA GLN A 406 -13.27 -16.64 -4.84
C GLN A 406 -12.06 -16.94 -5.73
N GLU A 407 -11.72 -16.04 -6.65
CA GLU A 407 -10.53 -16.20 -7.52
C GLU A 407 -9.22 -16.20 -6.72
N ILE A 408 -9.12 -15.34 -5.71
CA ILE A 408 -7.97 -15.29 -4.78
C ILE A 408 -7.89 -16.57 -3.97
N ALA A 409 -8.99 -17.00 -3.35
CA ALA A 409 -9.05 -18.20 -2.52
C ALA A 409 -8.73 -19.48 -3.31
N ALA A 410 -9.22 -19.58 -4.56
CA ALA A 410 -8.92 -20.71 -5.44
C ALA A 410 -7.42 -20.79 -5.78
N SER A 411 -6.80 -19.65 -6.10
CA SER A 411 -5.35 -19.58 -6.35
C SER A 411 -4.54 -19.92 -5.09
N ALA A 412 -4.93 -19.40 -3.93
CA ALA A 412 -4.29 -19.70 -2.65
C ALA A 412 -4.35 -21.19 -2.31
N TYR A 413 -5.51 -21.82 -2.50
CA TYR A 413 -5.70 -23.25 -2.28
C TYR A 413 -4.84 -24.10 -3.21
N GLN A 414 -4.79 -23.74 -4.50
CA GLN A 414 -3.90 -24.42 -5.44
C GLN A 414 -2.43 -24.30 -5.02
N TYR A 415 -1.99 -23.09 -4.66
CA TYR A 415 -0.62 -22.85 -4.22
C TYR A 415 -0.26 -23.70 -2.99
N GLN A 416 -1.15 -23.79 -2.01
CA GLN A 416 -0.95 -24.62 -0.82
C GLN A 416 -0.86 -26.11 -1.18
N ASN A 417 -1.74 -26.62 -2.04
CA ASN A 417 -1.67 -28.02 -2.51
C ASN A 417 -0.36 -28.33 -3.23
N GLU A 418 0.15 -27.41 -4.07
CA GLU A 418 1.43 -27.59 -4.74
C GLU A 418 2.59 -27.72 -3.74
N ILE A 419 2.53 -27.00 -2.61
CA ILE A 419 3.52 -27.09 -1.53
C ILE A 419 3.43 -28.44 -0.82
N GLU A 420 2.22 -28.83 -0.41
CA GLU A 420 1.98 -30.05 0.35
C GLU A 420 2.31 -31.32 -0.45
N ASN A 421 2.02 -31.30 -1.76
CA ASN A 421 2.35 -32.39 -2.68
C ASN A 421 3.83 -32.38 -3.12
N GLY A 422 4.62 -31.37 -2.71
CA GLY A 422 6.03 -31.24 -3.07
C GLY A 422 6.27 -30.86 -4.54
N GLU A 423 5.24 -30.45 -5.27
CA GLU A 423 5.35 -29.94 -6.64
C GLU A 423 6.04 -28.57 -6.66
N ARG A 424 5.77 -27.77 -5.64
CA ARG A 424 6.42 -26.49 -5.37
C ARG A 424 7.37 -26.61 -4.18
N ILE A 425 8.65 -26.37 -4.46
CA ILE A 425 9.69 -26.49 -3.44
C ILE A 425 9.82 -25.20 -2.63
N LEU A 426 9.73 -25.32 -1.30
CA LEU A 426 10.10 -24.31 -0.32
C LEU A 426 11.33 -24.79 0.45
N VAL A 427 12.48 -24.18 0.12
CA VAL A 427 13.77 -24.47 0.76
C VAL A 427 13.71 -24.20 2.26
N GLY A 428 14.10 -25.20 3.06
CA GLY A 428 14.06 -25.16 4.52
C GLY A 428 12.71 -25.57 5.12
N VAL A 429 11.68 -25.81 4.30
CA VAL A 429 10.34 -26.21 4.75
C VAL A 429 10.00 -27.61 4.27
N ASN A 430 9.72 -27.81 2.98
CA ASN A 430 9.37 -29.12 2.42
C ASN A 430 10.54 -29.83 1.72
N LYS A 431 11.65 -29.12 1.49
CA LYS A 431 12.90 -29.69 0.96
C LYS A 431 14.10 -28.99 1.58
N PHE A 432 15.15 -29.76 1.84
CA PHE A 432 16.35 -29.29 2.56
C PHE A 432 16.02 -28.76 3.97
N ALA A 433 14.98 -29.32 4.59
CA ALA A 433 14.63 -29.03 5.98
C ALA A 433 15.68 -29.66 6.91
N GLU A 434 16.00 -28.94 7.98
CA GLU A 434 16.94 -29.36 9.02
C GLU A 434 16.29 -29.20 10.41
N PRO A 435 16.68 -29.98 11.42
CA PRO A 435 16.23 -29.75 12.79
C PRO A 435 16.72 -28.39 13.30
N GLU A 436 15.79 -27.53 13.72
CA GLU A 436 16.10 -26.21 14.28
C GLU A 436 15.68 -26.11 15.75
N ALA A 437 16.45 -25.38 16.55
CA ALA A 437 16.04 -25.01 17.90
C ALA A 437 14.88 -24.00 17.83
N PRO A 438 13.97 -23.98 18.82
CA PRO A 438 12.93 -22.96 18.88
C PRO A 438 13.53 -21.55 18.84
N LEU A 439 12.91 -20.66 18.08
CA LEU A 439 13.31 -19.26 17.98
C LEU A 439 13.33 -18.60 19.37
N GLN A 440 14.45 -17.98 19.71
CA GLN A 440 14.61 -17.16 20.91
C GLN A 440 14.44 -15.67 20.54
N ASN A 441 14.00 -14.86 21.51
CA ASN A 441 13.87 -13.39 21.37
C ASN A 441 12.82 -12.91 20.35
N VAL A 442 11.66 -13.57 20.28
CA VAL A 442 10.50 -13.09 19.52
C VAL A 442 10.02 -11.76 20.12
N PHE A 443 9.92 -10.73 19.28
CA PHE A 443 9.39 -9.43 19.73
C PHE A 443 7.94 -9.58 20.18
N ARG A 444 7.63 -9.09 21.40
CA ARG A 444 6.28 -9.09 21.96
C ARG A 444 5.92 -7.69 22.43
N VAL A 445 4.72 -7.27 22.06
CA VAL A 445 4.12 -6.01 22.49
C VAL A 445 3.54 -6.18 23.90
N ASP A 446 3.79 -5.21 24.78
CA ASP A 446 3.35 -5.22 26.18
C ASP A 446 1.91 -4.70 26.30
N ASP A 447 1.01 -5.50 26.88
CA ASP A 447 -0.40 -5.12 27.10
C ASP A 447 -0.57 -3.85 27.95
N SER A 448 0.47 -3.41 28.68
CA SER A 448 0.50 -2.12 29.39
C SER A 448 0.28 -0.91 28.48
N ILE A 449 0.49 -1.06 27.17
CA ILE A 449 0.26 -0.01 26.17
C ILE A 449 -1.19 0.44 26.16
N ARG A 450 -2.16 -0.50 26.20
CA ARG A 450 -3.58 -0.14 26.25
C ARG A 450 -3.88 0.79 27.40
N LYS A 451 -3.38 0.48 28.60
CA LYS A 451 -3.57 1.31 29.79
C LYS A 451 -3.01 2.73 29.59
N LYS A 452 -1.78 2.85 29.10
CA LYS A 452 -1.15 4.16 28.82
C LYS A 452 -1.95 4.95 27.81
N GLN A 453 -2.49 4.28 26.79
CA GLN A 453 -3.24 4.91 25.72
C GLN A 453 -4.64 5.36 26.19
N THR A 454 -5.33 4.55 27.00
CA THR A 454 -6.56 4.96 27.71
C THR A 454 -6.34 6.18 28.61
N GLU A 455 -5.23 6.24 29.34
CA GLU A 455 -4.89 7.41 30.17
C GLU A 455 -4.68 8.68 29.30
N LYS A 456 -4.07 8.56 28.12
CA LYS A 456 -3.94 9.67 27.16
C LYS A 456 -5.29 10.14 26.62
N ILE A 457 -6.20 9.22 26.27
CA ILE A 457 -7.56 9.55 25.83
C ILE A 457 -8.29 10.33 26.94
N ALA A 458 -8.24 9.85 28.18
CA ALA A 458 -8.86 10.51 29.32
C ALA A 458 -8.31 11.93 29.52
N LEU A 459 -6.99 12.10 29.39
CA LEU A 459 -6.35 13.42 29.48
C LEU A 459 -6.82 14.35 28.36
N VAL A 460 -6.86 13.90 27.10
CA VAL A 460 -7.35 14.68 25.95
C VAL A 460 -8.81 15.10 26.18
N LYS A 461 -9.68 14.16 26.57
CA LYS A 461 -11.11 14.42 26.82
C LYS A 461 -11.32 15.39 27.99
N SER A 462 -10.50 15.32 29.04
CA SER A 462 -10.59 16.23 30.20
C SER A 462 -10.06 17.64 29.92
N SER A 463 -9.17 17.81 28.94
CA SER A 463 -8.44 19.07 28.71
C SER A 463 -8.97 19.88 27.52
N ARG A 464 -9.69 19.24 26.58
CA ARG A 464 -10.26 19.90 25.40
C ARG A 464 -11.58 20.63 25.70
N ASP A 465 -11.99 21.50 24.78
CA ASP A 465 -13.34 22.08 24.76
C ASP A 465 -14.36 21.04 24.25
N ASN A 466 -15.03 20.38 25.19
CA ASN A 466 -15.99 19.32 24.86
C ASN A 466 -17.26 19.83 24.16
N ASP A 467 -17.64 21.09 24.35
CA ASP A 467 -18.82 21.63 23.66
C ASP A 467 -18.47 21.99 22.21
N ALA A 468 -17.25 22.48 21.96
CA ALA A 468 -16.75 22.66 20.60
C ALA A 468 -16.67 21.33 19.83
N VAL A 469 -16.20 20.26 20.48
CA VAL A 469 -16.15 18.90 19.87
C VAL A 469 -17.55 18.38 19.55
N LYS A 470 -18.50 18.47 20.49
CA LYS A 470 -19.90 18.05 20.21
C LYS A 470 -20.47 18.81 19.02
N GLN A 471 -20.23 20.11 18.93
CA GLN A 471 -20.70 20.93 17.82
C GLN A 471 -20.05 20.54 16.48
N SER A 472 -18.75 20.25 16.44
CA SER A 472 -18.08 19.83 15.20
C SER A 472 -18.54 18.45 14.73
N LEU A 473 -18.70 17.49 15.65
CA LEU A 473 -19.22 16.16 15.32
C LEU A 473 -20.68 16.23 14.85
N ALA A 474 -21.51 17.08 15.46
CA ALA A 474 -22.87 17.32 14.98
C ALA A 474 -22.88 17.89 13.54
N LYS A 475 -21.98 18.83 13.23
CA LYS A 475 -21.82 19.36 11.86
C LYS A 475 -21.35 18.28 10.89
N LEU A 476 -20.38 17.44 11.28
CA LEU A 476 -19.92 16.31 10.48
C LEU A 476 -21.08 15.37 10.16
N ARG A 477 -21.89 15.02 11.15
CA ARG A 477 -23.08 14.17 10.98
C ARG A 477 -24.08 14.77 9.99
N THR A 478 -24.42 16.06 10.15
CA THR A 478 -25.35 16.74 9.23
C THR A 478 -24.82 16.75 7.79
N ASN A 479 -23.54 17.04 7.60
CA ASN A 479 -22.93 17.09 6.26
C ASN A 479 -22.73 15.69 5.66
N ALA A 480 -22.59 14.65 6.48
CA ALA A 480 -22.64 13.26 6.03
C ALA A 480 -24.01 12.93 5.42
N LEU A 481 -25.11 13.42 5.99
CA LEU A 481 -26.46 13.27 5.41
C LEU A 481 -26.68 14.12 4.15
N GLU A 482 -26.17 15.35 4.14
CA GLU A 482 -26.35 16.32 3.03
C GLU A 482 -25.43 16.08 1.81
N LYS A 483 -24.66 14.99 1.81
CA LYS A 483 -23.77 14.61 0.71
C LYS A 483 -22.68 15.65 0.35
N GLN A 484 -22.31 16.53 1.29
CA GLN A 484 -21.18 17.46 1.14
C GLN A 484 -19.83 16.75 1.26
N ASN A 485 -18.75 17.40 0.82
CA ASN A 485 -17.40 16.88 1.03
C ASN A 485 -17.06 16.87 2.53
N LEU A 486 -16.67 15.72 3.07
CA LEU A 486 -16.49 15.54 4.52
C LEU A 486 -15.13 15.94 5.06
N MET A 487 -14.10 16.09 4.21
CA MET A 487 -12.74 16.40 4.68
C MET A 487 -12.64 17.68 5.54
N PRO A 488 -13.28 18.81 5.17
CA PRO A 488 -13.25 20.02 6.02
C PRO A 488 -13.85 19.80 7.41
N PHE A 489 -14.90 18.99 7.54
CA PHE A 489 -15.59 18.73 8.81
C PHE A 489 -14.88 17.70 9.68
N ILE A 490 -14.20 16.73 9.05
CA ILE A 490 -13.28 15.82 9.72
C ILE A 490 -12.10 16.61 10.28
N LEU A 491 -11.50 17.50 9.47
CA LEU A 491 -10.39 18.37 9.91
C LEU A 491 -10.80 19.29 11.07
N ASP A 492 -11.96 19.95 10.98
CA ASP A 492 -12.48 20.79 12.06
C ASP A 492 -12.67 20.01 13.38
N SER A 493 -13.13 18.76 13.30
CA SER A 493 -13.28 17.89 14.49
C SER A 493 -11.94 17.48 15.07
N VAL A 494 -10.98 17.12 14.22
CA VAL A 494 -9.60 16.79 14.60
C VAL A 494 -8.89 17.97 15.25
N GLU A 495 -9.04 19.19 14.73
CA GLU A 495 -8.42 20.40 15.28
C GLU A 495 -8.95 20.76 16.68
N LYS A 496 -10.16 20.28 17.01
CA LYS A 496 -10.77 20.38 18.34
C LYS A 496 -10.46 19.19 19.25
N TYR A 497 -9.58 18.30 18.80
CA TYR A 497 -9.20 17.07 19.49
C TYR A 497 -10.36 16.10 19.71
N ALA A 498 -11.32 16.02 18.78
CA ALA A 498 -12.17 14.84 18.68
C ALA A 498 -11.30 13.59 18.46
N THR A 499 -11.66 12.47 19.07
CA THR A 499 -10.92 11.23 18.88
C THR A 499 -11.25 10.57 17.55
N LEU A 500 -10.42 9.62 17.14
CA LEU A 500 -10.61 8.80 15.96
C LEU A 500 -11.92 8.01 16.08
N GLY A 501 -12.17 7.40 17.23
CA GLY A 501 -13.40 6.70 17.57
C GLY A 501 -14.62 7.60 17.47
N GLU A 502 -14.60 8.79 18.08
CA GLU A 502 -15.73 9.73 18.03
C GLU A 502 -16.09 10.17 16.60
N ILE A 503 -15.08 10.40 15.75
CA ILE A 503 -15.28 10.75 14.34
C ILE A 503 -15.83 9.55 13.57
N ALA A 504 -15.25 8.37 13.77
CA ALA A 504 -15.68 7.15 13.10
C ALA A 504 -17.11 6.76 13.51
N ASP A 505 -17.46 6.84 14.80
CA ASP A 505 -18.82 6.58 15.34
C ASP A 505 -19.85 7.56 14.79
N THR A 506 -19.46 8.82 14.64
CA THR A 506 -20.32 9.82 14.01
C THR A 506 -20.68 9.41 12.59
N LEU A 507 -19.72 8.90 11.82
CA LEU A 507 -19.94 8.41 10.46
C LEU A 507 -20.69 7.07 10.44
N ARG A 508 -20.40 6.14 11.37
CA ARG A 508 -21.15 4.88 11.54
C ARG A 508 -22.63 5.16 11.77
N SER A 509 -22.96 6.19 12.56
CA SER A 509 -24.36 6.57 12.82
C SER A 509 -25.15 7.02 11.57
N VAL A 510 -24.46 7.33 10.48
CA VAL A 510 -25.05 7.78 9.20
C VAL A 510 -24.93 6.70 8.12
N PHE A 511 -23.78 6.06 8.01
CA PHE A 511 -23.47 5.11 6.94
C PHE A 511 -23.76 3.66 7.31
N GLY A 512 -23.91 3.35 8.60
CA GLY A 512 -23.92 1.98 9.11
C GLY A 512 -22.52 1.36 9.13
N GLU A 513 -22.49 0.07 9.44
CA GLU A 513 -21.30 -0.79 9.39
C GLU A 513 -21.56 -1.93 8.38
N TYR A 514 -20.50 -2.41 7.73
CA TYR A 514 -20.56 -3.50 6.72
C TYR A 514 -20.39 -4.88 7.35
#